data_AF-A0A374TEL8-F1
#
_entry.id   AF-A0A374TEL8-F1
#
_cell.length_a   1.000
_cell.length_b   1.000
_cell.length_c   1.000
_cell.angle_alpha   90.00
_cell.angle_beta   90.00
_cell.angle_gamma   90.00
#
_symmetry.space_group_name_H-M   'P 1'
#
loop_
_entity.id
_entity.type
_entity.pdbx_description
1 polymer ?
#
loop_
_entity_poly.entity_id
_entity_poly.type
_entity_poly.pdbx_seq_one_letter_code
_entity_poly.pdbx_strand_id
1 'polypeptide(L)'
;MNIYNPERLVNERKILLRILDTFQIVTASKAGLEQGVIDDKFKDLEDSYQYQAALNCDADVLLTINIKDFDGVKDKQQIKIMTPQTFVEQYQKSW
;
A
#
# COMPACT_ATOMS: atom_id res chain seq x y z
N MET A 1 -17.78 1.44 -31.63
CA MET A 1 -16.35 1.13 -31.86
C MET A 1 -16.01 0.00 -30.90
N ASN A 2 -15.75 -1.20 -31.41
CA ASN A 2 -15.62 -2.39 -30.56
C ASN A 2 -14.19 -2.44 -29.98
N ILE A 3 -13.99 -1.89 -28.77
CA ILE A 3 -12.70 -1.84 -28.05
C ILE A 3 -12.47 -3.20 -27.35
N TYR A 4 -12.75 -4.30 -28.03
CA TYR A 4 -12.45 -5.62 -27.50
C TYR A 4 -11.03 -5.99 -27.91
N ASN A 5 -10.08 -5.86 -26.97
CA ASN A 5 -8.68 -6.27 -27.15
C ASN A 5 -8.39 -7.50 -26.28
N PRO A 6 -8.63 -8.72 -26.80
CA PRO A 6 -8.46 -9.95 -26.03
C PRO A 6 -7.01 -10.21 -25.63
N GLU A 7 -6.04 -9.82 -26.48
CA GLU A 7 -4.62 -10.00 -26.17
C GLU A 7 -4.17 -9.15 -24.98
N ARG A 8 -4.66 -7.90 -24.92
CA ARG A 8 -4.44 -7.03 -23.76
C ARG A 8 -4.97 -7.67 -22.48
N LEU A 9 -6.19 -8.22 -22.51
CA LEU A 9 -6.78 -8.87 -21.34
C LEU A 9 -5.97 -10.11 -20.90
N VAL A 10 -5.46 -10.91 -21.86
CA VAL A 10 -4.59 -12.06 -21.54
C VAL A 10 -3.30 -11.61 -20.86
N ASN A 11 -2.68 -10.53 -21.35
CA ASN A 11 -1.46 -9.99 -20.76
C ASN A 11 -1.70 -9.38 -19.37
N GLU A 12 -2.79 -8.64 -19.19
CA GLU A 12 -3.19 -8.10 -17.88
C GLU A 12 -3.36 -9.23 -16.84
N ARG A 13 -4.04 -10.32 -17.21
CA ARG A 13 -4.19 -11.49 -16.32
C ARG A 13 -2.84 -12.10 -15.91
N LYS A 14 -1.90 -12.23 -16.85
CA LYS A 14 -0.55 -12.75 -16.55
C LYS A 14 0.20 -11.86 -15.56
N ILE A 15 0.11 -10.54 -15.74
CA ILE A 15 0.75 -9.57 -14.84
C ILE A 15 0.12 -9.66 -13.44
N LEU A 16 -1.22 -9.67 -13.36
CA LEU A 16 -1.92 -9.75 -12.07
C LEU A 16 -1.60 -11.06 -11.34
N LEU A 17 -1.59 -12.20 -12.04
CA LEU A 17 -1.19 -13.48 -11.43
C LEU A 17 0.25 -13.45 -10.94
N ARG A 18 1.17 -12.79 -11.66
CA ARG A 18 2.56 -12.62 -11.23
C ARG A 18 2.66 -11.78 -9.95
N ILE A 19 1.87 -10.71 -9.83
CA ILE A 19 1.80 -9.90 -8.61
C ILE A 19 1.32 -10.75 -7.44
N LEU A 20 0.25 -11.53 -7.63
CA LEU A 20 -0.30 -12.41 -6.59
C LEU A 20 0.69 -13.52 -6.16
N ASP A 21 1.56 -13.97 -7.07
CA ASP A 21 2.60 -14.96 -6.79
C ASP A 21 3.83 -14.35 -6.09
N THR A 22 4.12 -13.07 -6.35
CA THR A 22 5.32 -12.39 -5.85
C THR A 22 5.10 -11.77 -4.46
N PHE A 23 3.89 -11.31 -4.17
CA PHE A 23 3.58 -10.55 -2.96
C PHE A 23 2.59 -11.28 -2.06
N GLN A 24 2.84 -11.22 -0.75
CA GLN A 24 1.82 -11.61 0.22
C GLN A 24 0.68 -10.59 0.20
N ILE A 25 -0.52 -11.06 -0.13
CA ILE A 25 -1.72 -10.21 -0.13
C ILE A 25 -2.27 -10.13 1.29
N VAL A 26 -2.30 -8.92 1.83
CA VAL A 26 -2.91 -8.64 3.13
C VAL A 26 -4.41 -8.47 2.95
N THR A 27 -5.19 -9.22 3.71
CA THR A 27 -6.66 -9.14 3.67
C THR A 27 -7.13 -7.93 4.49
N ALA A 28 -8.07 -7.15 3.94
CA ALA A 28 -8.74 -6.11 4.70
C ALA A 28 -9.67 -6.73 5.74
N SER A 29 -9.30 -6.64 7.02
CA SER A 29 -10.16 -7.09 8.12
C SER A 29 -11.35 -6.14 8.28
N LYS A 30 -12.48 -6.67 8.75
CA LYS A 30 -13.66 -5.84 9.05
C LYS A 30 -13.29 -4.69 10.01
N ALA A 31 -12.55 -5.00 11.08
CA ALA A 31 -12.10 -4.01 12.05
C ALA A 31 -11.19 -2.94 11.40
N GLY A 32 -10.26 -3.33 10.53
CA GLY A 32 -9.41 -2.40 9.80
C GLY A 32 -10.20 -1.50 8.84
N LEU A 33 -11.21 -2.04 8.16
CA LEU A 33 -12.10 -1.26 7.30
C LEU A 33 -12.93 -0.27 8.12
N GLU A 34 -13.54 -0.72 9.22
CA GLU A 34 -14.30 0.16 10.13
C GLU A 34 -13.43 1.29 10.67
N GLN A 35 -12.19 0.96 11.09
CA GLN A 35 -11.23 1.96 11.55
C GLN A 35 -10.82 2.93 10.44
N GLY A 36 -10.64 2.44 9.22
CA GLY A 36 -10.27 3.26 8.07
C GLY A 36 -11.36 4.26 7.66
N VAL A 37 -12.64 3.87 7.75
CA VAL A 37 -13.79 4.75 7.46
C VAL A 37 -13.89 5.92 8.43
N ILE A 38 -13.56 5.71 9.71
CA ILE A 38 -13.72 6.73 10.76
C ILE A 38 -12.45 7.54 11.03
N ASP A 39 -11.31 7.22 10.41
CA ASP A 39 -10.05 7.93 10.65
C ASP A 39 -9.99 9.25 9.88
N ASP A 40 -10.39 10.32 10.55
CA ASP A 40 -10.45 11.70 10.05
C ASP A 40 -9.08 12.33 9.71
N LYS A 41 -7.98 11.62 10.00
CA LYS A 41 -6.62 12.05 9.62
C LYS A 41 -6.33 11.85 8.15
N PHE A 42 -7.12 11.02 7.46
CA PHE A 42 -6.99 10.76 6.05
C PHE A 42 -8.08 11.48 5.26
N LYS A 43 -7.68 12.09 4.14
CA LYS A 43 -8.62 12.71 3.19
C LYS A 43 -9.15 11.70 2.19
N ASP A 44 -8.33 10.74 1.82
CA ASP A 44 -8.68 9.64 0.92
C ASP A 44 -8.87 8.35 1.73
N LEU A 45 -9.94 7.63 1.43
CA LEU A 45 -10.22 6.33 2.03
C LEU A 45 -9.20 5.28 1.57
N GLU A 46 -8.68 5.39 0.34
CA GLU A 46 -7.66 4.46 -0.15
C GLU A 46 -6.41 4.47 0.74
N ASP A 47 -5.88 5.67 1.04
CA ASP A 47 -4.70 5.84 1.91
C ASP A 47 -4.98 5.34 3.32
N SER A 48 -6.18 5.62 3.85
CA SER A 48 -6.62 5.13 5.15
C SER A 48 -6.62 3.60 5.20
N TYR A 49 -7.20 2.93 4.20
CA TYR A 49 -7.23 1.48 4.15
C TYR A 49 -5.84 0.86 3.97
N GLN A 50 -4.99 1.47 3.15
CA GLN A 50 -3.59 1.03 3.01
C GLN A 50 -2.83 1.12 4.33
N TYR A 51 -3.02 2.21 5.09
CA TYR A 51 -2.42 2.36 6.42
C TYR A 51 -2.93 1.30 7.41
N GLN A 52 -4.24 1.08 7.47
CA GLN A 52 -4.83 0.04 8.33
C GLN A 52 -4.35 -1.37 7.93
N ALA A 53 -4.21 -1.65 6.64
CA ALA A 53 -3.66 -2.93 6.17
C ALA A 53 -2.21 -3.12 6.62
N ALA A 54 -1.39 -2.07 6.55
CA ALA A 54 0.00 -2.11 6.97
C ALA A 54 0.15 -2.33 8.50
N LEU A 55 -0.71 -1.71 9.30
CA LEU A 55 -0.78 -1.98 10.74
C LEU A 55 -1.22 -3.43 11.02
N ASN A 56 -2.23 -3.94 10.30
CA ASN A 56 -2.77 -5.28 10.51
C ASN A 56 -1.79 -6.41 10.14
N CYS A 57 -0.84 -6.17 9.25
CA CYS A 57 0.21 -7.14 8.93
C CYS A 57 1.52 -6.88 9.67
N ASP A 58 1.52 -6.00 10.68
CA ASP A 58 2.70 -5.62 11.47
C ASP A 58 3.88 -5.17 10.58
N ALA A 59 3.61 -4.41 9.52
CA ALA A 59 4.65 -3.95 8.62
C ALA A 59 5.61 -2.96 9.31
N ASP A 60 6.91 -3.15 9.12
CA ASP A 60 7.93 -2.22 9.63
C ASP A 60 7.90 -0.86 8.90
N VAL A 61 7.58 -0.90 7.59
CA VAL A 61 7.66 0.24 6.69
C VAL A 61 6.47 0.26 5.71
N LEU A 62 5.85 1.43 5.57
CA LEU A 62 4.93 1.75 4.49
C LEU A 62 5.65 2.61 3.45
N LEU A 63 5.79 2.09 2.23
CA LEU A 63 6.42 2.80 1.12
C LEU A 63 5.39 3.56 0.29
N THR A 64 5.62 4.85 0.09
CA THR A 64 4.78 5.70 -0.75
C THR A 64 5.58 6.80 -1.41
N ILE A 65 5.18 7.21 -2.61
CA ILE A 65 5.72 8.42 -3.25
C ILE A 65 5.06 9.70 -2.72
N ASN A 66 3.96 9.57 -1.97
CA ASN A 66 3.13 10.69 -1.55
C ASN A 66 3.00 10.80 -0.02
N ILE A 67 4.14 11.02 0.65
CA ILE A 67 4.23 11.03 2.12
C ILE A 67 3.25 12.00 2.79
N LYS A 68 2.97 13.15 2.16
CA LYS A 68 2.09 14.20 2.71
C LYS A 68 0.67 13.71 3.03
N ASP A 69 0.19 12.68 2.34
CA ASP A 69 -1.16 12.14 2.57
C ASP A 69 -1.24 11.35 3.89
N PHE A 70 -0.08 11.04 4.48
CA PHE A 70 0.07 10.34 5.76
C PHE A 70 0.56 11.25 6.89
N ASP A 71 0.59 12.58 6.69
CA ASP A 71 1.09 13.54 7.68
C ASP A 71 0.37 13.48 9.02
N GLY A 72 -0.91 13.10 9.04
CA GLY A 72 -1.68 12.95 10.28
C GLY A 72 -1.26 11.75 11.14
N VAL A 73 -0.52 10.79 10.58
CA VAL A 73 -0.16 9.52 11.26
C VAL A 73 1.34 9.26 11.33
N LYS A 74 2.17 9.99 10.59
CA LYS A 74 3.63 9.77 10.51
C LYS A 74 4.35 9.78 11.85
N ASP A 75 3.84 10.51 12.83
CA ASP A 75 4.48 10.66 14.15
C ASP A 75 4.11 9.53 15.13
N LYS A 76 3.18 8.64 14.76
CA LYS A 76 2.66 7.61 15.68
C LYS A 76 3.63 6.49 16.05
N GLN A 77 4.88 6.50 15.56
CA GLN A 77 5.95 5.51 15.79
C GLN A 77 5.60 4.02 15.51
N GLN A 78 4.35 3.69 15.18
CA GLN A 78 3.88 2.33 14.92
C GLN A 78 4.43 1.76 13.61
N ILE A 79 4.52 2.60 12.57
CA ILE A 79 5.05 2.21 11.25
C ILE A 79 5.85 3.36 10.66
N LYS A 80 7.00 3.05 10.03
CA LYS A 80 7.80 4.07 9.35
C LYS A 80 7.23 4.32 7.96
N ILE A 81 6.94 5.57 7.65
CA ILE A 81 6.43 5.96 6.32
C ILE A 81 7.56 6.66 5.57
N MET A 82 7.92 6.16 4.39
CA MET A 82 9.04 6.71 3.62
C MET A 82 8.88 6.50 2.12
N THR A 83 9.68 7.24 1.33
CA THR A 83 9.74 7.00 -0.11
C THR A 83 10.58 5.77 -0.41
N PRO A 84 10.37 5.11 -1.57
CA PRO A 84 11.26 4.04 -2.03
C PRO A 84 12.74 4.46 -2.08
N GLN A 85 13.01 5.71 -2.49
CA GLN A 85 14.36 6.26 -2.53
C GLN A 85 14.98 6.33 -1.13
N THR A 86 14.25 6.88 -0.16
CA THR A 86 14.71 6.96 1.23
C THR A 86 14.91 5.58 1.84
N PHE A 87 14.05 4.62 1.52
CA PHE A 87 14.20 3.24 1.96
C PHE A 87 15.51 2.63 1.44
N VAL A 88 15.77 2.76 0.13
CA VAL A 88 17.02 2.31 -0.48
C VAL A 88 18.23 2.99 0.18
N GLU A 89 18.21 4.31 0.34
CA GLU A 89 19.32 5.05 0.96
C GLU A 89 19.60 4.64 2.40
N GLN A 90 18.56 4.24 3.15
CA GLN A 90 18.65 3.84 4.54
C GLN A 90 19.07 2.37 4.71
N TYR A 91 18.53 1.46 3.90
CA TYR A 91 18.66 0.01 4.10
C TYR A 91 19.59 -0.67 3.09
N GLN A 92 19.90 -0.04 1.96
CA GLN A 92 20.76 -0.63 0.92
C GLN A 92 22.25 -0.29 1.11
N LYS A 93 22.63 0.60 2.04
CA LYS A 93 24.04 0.99 2.31
C LYS A 93 24.92 -0.10 2.94
N SER A 94 24.56 -1.38 2.87
CA SER A 94 25.30 -2.47 3.51
C SER A 94 25.37 -3.75 2.69
N TRP A 95 25.58 -3.62 1.38
CA TRP A 95 26.12 -4.69 0.53
C TRP A 95 27.43 -4.25 -0.12
#